data_AF-A0A428LJF0-F1
#
_entry.id   AF-A0A428LJF0-F1
#
_cell.length_a   1.000
_cell.length_b   1.000
_cell.length_c   1.000
_cell.angle_alpha   90.00
_cell.angle_beta   90.00
_cell.angle_gamma   90.00
#
_symmetry.space_group_name_H-M   'P 1'
#
loop_
_entity.id
_entity.type
_entity.pdbx_description
1 polymer ?
#
loop_
_entity_poly.entity_id
_entity_poly.type
_entity_poly.pdbx_seq_one_letter_code
_entity_poly.pdbx_strand_id
1 'polypeptide(L)'
;MAQHDQLHRYLFEQFAVRGELVTVSETWKQILENHNYPLPVKNLLGELLVATSLLTATLKFAGDITVQLQGDGPMTLAVINGNNQQQMRGVARVQGEVPENADLKTLVGNGYLVITISPEEGERYQGVVGLEGDTLAACLEDYFMRSEQLPTRLFIRTGEVDGQPAAGGMLLQVLPAQDAQTNDFEHLATLTETVKAEELFNLSATDVLWRLYHEEEVTVYDPQAVEFKCTCSRERCAGALKTLPDEEIDSIMAEDGEIDMHCDYCGSHYVFNSMDIAEIRNNASPADPQVH
;
A
#
# COMPACT_ATOMS: atom_id res chain seq x y z
N MET A 1 6.80 22.60 -13.26
CA MET A 1 6.55 21.16 -13.47
C MET A 1 5.67 20.71 -12.33
N ALA A 2 4.64 19.92 -12.60
CA ALA A 2 3.87 19.29 -11.53
C ALA A 2 4.85 18.47 -10.67
N GLN A 3 4.81 18.64 -9.36
CA GLN A 3 5.59 17.83 -8.45
C GLN A 3 4.80 16.53 -8.28
N HIS A 4 5.29 15.46 -8.91
CA HIS A 4 4.68 14.15 -8.85
C HIS A 4 5.04 13.46 -7.53
N ASP A 5 4.28 12.44 -7.15
CA ASP A 5 4.50 11.65 -5.93
C ASP A 5 4.27 12.47 -4.66
N GLN A 6 3.08 13.08 -4.59
CA GLN A 6 2.63 13.86 -3.45
C GLN A 6 1.21 13.48 -3.05
N LEU A 7 0.99 13.47 -1.74
CA LEU A 7 -0.32 13.40 -1.13
C LEU A 7 -0.72 14.79 -0.62
N HIS A 8 -1.84 15.28 -1.12
CA HIS A 8 -2.47 16.53 -0.71
C HIS A 8 -3.69 16.24 0.15
N ARG A 9 -3.77 16.87 1.31
CA ARG A 9 -4.97 16.86 2.15
C ARG A 9 -5.75 18.13 1.88
N TYR A 10 -7.08 18.04 1.91
CA TYR A 10 -7.97 19.18 1.81
C TYR A 10 -9.24 18.96 2.63
N LEU A 11 -9.96 20.05 2.92
CA LEU A 11 -11.15 20.05 3.74
C LEU A 11 -12.22 20.92 3.12
N PHE A 12 -13.43 20.38 3.03
CA PHE A 12 -14.65 21.14 2.79
C PHE A 12 -15.24 21.51 4.15
N GLU A 13 -14.89 22.70 4.66
CA GLU A 13 -15.29 23.13 6.00
C GLU A 13 -16.82 23.17 6.17
N GLN A 14 -17.53 23.58 5.12
CA GLN A 14 -18.99 23.70 5.14
C GLN A 14 -19.71 22.33 5.18
N PHE A 15 -19.09 21.29 4.64
CA PHE A 15 -19.69 19.96 4.51
C PHE A 15 -19.19 18.95 5.55
N ALA A 16 -18.21 19.34 6.37
CA ALA A 16 -17.53 18.42 7.28
C ALA A 16 -16.88 17.22 6.56
N VAL A 17 -16.46 17.40 5.31
CA VAL A 17 -15.87 16.32 4.50
C VAL A 17 -14.38 16.58 4.33
N ARG A 18 -13.56 15.64 4.78
CA ARG A 18 -12.13 15.63 4.45
C ARG A 18 -11.93 14.97 3.10
N GLY A 19 -10.97 15.48 2.35
CA GLY A 19 -10.54 14.90 1.10
C GLY A 19 -9.03 14.73 1.04
N GLU A 20 -8.61 13.77 0.24
CA GLU A 20 -7.21 13.51 -0.06
C GLU A 20 -7.07 13.29 -1.57
N LEU A 21 -5.91 13.66 -2.11
CA LEU A 21 -5.52 13.44 -3.50
C LEU A 21 -4.07 12.98 -3.49
N VAL A 22 -3.80 11.86 -4.13
CA VAL A 22 -2.44 11.36 -4.28
C VAL A 22 -2.13 10.99 -5.73
N THR A 23 -0.88 11.23 -6.12
CA THR A 23 -0.29 10.67 -7.33
C THR A 23 0.95 9.87 -6.92
N VAL A 24 1.22 8.74 -7.59
CA VAL A 24 2.33 7.83 -7.29
C VAL A 24 2.85 7.22 -8.59
N SER A 25 3.68 7.97 -9.32
CA SER A 25 4.27 7.49 -10.58
C SER A 25 5.68 6.96 -10.36
N GLU A 26 6.54 7.72 -9.67
CA GLU A 26 7.94 7.33 -9.47
C GLU A 26 8.08 6.24 -8.41
N THR A 27 7.32 6.34 -7.32
CA THR A 27 7.19 5.31 -6.28
C THR A 27 6.66 4.01 -6.87
N TRP A 28 5.68 4.12 -7.78
CA TRP A 28 5.08 2.94 -8.40
C TRP A 28 6.05 2.26 -9.36
N LYS A 29 6.76 3.06 -10.18
CA LYS A 29 7.84 2.57 -11.03
C LYS A 29 8.89 1.82 -10.22
N GLN A 30 9.36 2.38 -9.11
CA GLN A 30 10.35 1.72 -8.23
C GLN A 30 9.84 0.42 -7.59
N ILE A 31 8.56 0.34 -7.20
CA ILE A 31 7.98 -0.92 -6.70
C ILE A 31 7.94 -2.00 -7.81
N LEU A 32 7.70 -1.58 -9.06
CA LEU A 32 7.73 -2.47 -10.21
C LEU A 32 9.15 -2.84 -10.68
N GLU A 33 10.17 -2.10 -10.26
CA GLU A 33 11.56 -2.43 -10.61
C GLU A 33 11.89 -3.84 -10.12
N ASN A 34 12.64 -4.58 -10.93
CA ASN A 34 13.03 -5.97 -10.69
C ASN A 34 11.88 -6.99 -10.67
N HIS A 35 10.64 -6.58 -11.00
CA HIS A 35 9.49 -7.49 -11.11
C HIS A 35 8.86 -7.47 -12.51
N ASN A 36 8.80 -8.63 -13.16
CA ASN A 36 8.17 -8.77 -14.46
C ASN A 36 6.70 -9.20 -14.35
N TYR A 37 5.87 -8.35 -13.74
CA TYR A 37 4.45 -8.65 -13.56
C TYR A 37 3.64 -8.50 -14.86
N PRO A 38 2.61 -9.33 -15.09
CA PRO A 38 1.64 -9.10 -16.15
C PRO A 38 0.81 -7.84 -15.85
N LEU A 39 0.27 -7.20 -16.89
CA LEU A 39 -0.41 -5.91 -16.79
C LEU A 39 -1.56 -5.89 -15.75
N PRO A 40 -2.44 -6.91 -15.65
CA PRO A 40 -3.48 -6.92 -14.61
C PRO A 40 -2.94 -6.89 -13.18
N VAL A 41 -1.81 -7.56 -12.92
CA VAL A 41 -1.16 -7.56 -11.60
C VAL A 41 -0.52 -6.20 -11.33
N LYS A 42 0.10 -5.57 -12.34
CA LYS A 42 0.59 -4.19 -12.22
C LYS A 42 -0.55 -3.24 -11.86
N ASN A 43 -1.66 -3.29 -12.58
CA ASN A 43 -2.80 -2.41 -12.33
C ASN A 43 -3.32 -2.58 -10.89
N LEU A 44 -3.53 -3.82 -10.44
CA LEU A 44 -4.05 -4.07 -9.09
C LEU A 44 -3.08 -3.66 -7.97
N LEU A 45 -1.78 -3.87 -8.15
CA LEU A 45 -0.78 -3.36 -7.20
C LEU A 45 -0.72 -1.82 -7.19
N GLY A 46 -0.86 -1.17 -8.35
CA GLY A 46 -0.96 0.29 -8.44
C GLY A 46 -2.20 0.82 -7.71
N GLU A 47 -3.34 0.12 -7.83
CA GLU A 47 -4.55 0.45 -7.06
C GLU A 47 -4.32 0.28 -5.56
N LEU A 48 -3.68 -0.81 -5.13
CA LEU A 48 -3.31 -1.02 -3.73
C LEU A 48 -2.35 0.04 -3.21
N LEU A 49 -1.44 0.54 -4.05
CA LEU A 49 -0.48 1.57 -3.67
C LEU A 49 -1.20 2.89 -3.37
N VAL A 50 -2.06 3.31 -4.30
CA VAL A 50 -2.90 4.51 -4.14
C VAL A 50 -3.77 4.37 -2.90
N ALA A 51 -4.50 3.26 -2.77
CA ALA A 51 -5.35 2.98 -1.62
C ALA A 51 -4.55 3.08 -0.32
N THR A 52 -3.44 2.35 -0.21
CA THR A 52 -2.63 2.34 1.02
C THR A 52 -2.11 3.74 1.35
N SER A 53 -1.67 4.52 0.36
CA SER A 53 -1.18 5.89 0.57
C SER A 53 -2.26 6.81 1.16
N LEU A 54 -3.47 6.78 0.58
CA LEU A 54 -4.64 7.52 1.09
C LEU A 54 -4.99 7.06 2.52
N LEU A 55 -5.13 5.75 2.76
CA LEU A 55 -5.46 5.23 4.09
C LEU A 55 -4.43 5.62 5.14
N THR A 56 -3.15 5.63 4.78
CA THR A 56 -2.07 6.03 5.67
C THR A 56 -2.20 7.49 6.12
N ALA A 57 -2.70 8.36 5.26
CA ALA A 57 -2.90 9.77 5.59
C ALA A 57 -4.04 10.02 6.57
N THR A 58 -4.92 9.03 6.77
CA THR A 58 -6.00 9.07 7.76
C THR A 58 -5.55 8.73 9.19
N LEU A 59 -4.37 8.13 9.35
CA LEU A 59 -3.83 7.72 10.66
C LEU A 59 -3.54 8.95 11.52
N LYS A 60 -4.00 8.90 12.78
CA LYS A 60 -3.79 9.97 13.78
C LYS A 60 -2.54 9.76 14.64
N PHE A 61 -1.78 8.70 14.39
CA PHE A 61 -0.64 8.26 15.18
C PHE A 61 0.49 7.76 14.27
N ALA A 62 1.70 7.67 14.81
CA ALA A 62 2.83 7.08 14.11
C ALA A 62 2.70 5.56 14.05
N GLY A 63 3.04 4.98 12.89
CA GLY A 63 2.88 3.55 12.65
C GLY A 63 2.86 3.20 11.17
N ASP A 64 2.68 1.90 10.92
CA ASP A 64 2.51 1.35 9.58
C ASP A 64 1.10 0.82 9.34
N ILE A 65 0.69 0.89 8.08
CA ILE A 65 -0.50 0.22 7.56
C ILE A 65 -0.07 -0.73 6.46
N THR A 66 -0.67 -1.91 6.46
CA THR A 66 -0.48 -2.91 5.41
C THR A 66 -1.83 -3.29 4.85
N VAL A 67 -2.01 -3.10 3.55
CA VAL A 67 -3.18 -3.54 2.81
C VAL A 67 -2.74 -4.70 1.92
N GLN A 68 -3.37 -5.85 2.11
CA GLN A 68 -3.03 -7.07 1.39
C GLN A 68 -4.27 -7.75 0.83
N LEU A 69 -4.14 -8.28 -0.37
CA LEU A 69 -5.06 -9.21 -1.00
C LEU A 69 -4.43 -10.60 -0.93
N GLN A 70 -5.20 -11.58 -0.47
CA GLN A 70 -4.79 -12.98 -0.44
C GLN A 70 -5.92 -13.86 -0.92
N GLY A 71 -5.62 -14.82 -1.79
CA GLY A 71 -6.61 -15.75 -2.31
C GLY A 71 -6.01 -16.96 -3.03
N ASP A 72 -6.88 -17.75 -3.65
CA ASP A 72 -6.55 -19.00 -4.35
C ASP A 72 -6.43 -18.85 -5.88
N GLY A 73 -6.51 -17.62 -6.40
CA GLY A 73 -6.32 -17.29 -7.81
C GLY A 73 -4.85 -17.26 -8.26
N PRO A 74 -4.59 -16.93 -9.54
CA PRO A 74 -3.24 -16.86 -10.09
C PRO A 74 -2.37 -15.78 -9.43
N MET A 75 -2.95 -14.78 -8.76
CA MET A 75 -2.22 -13.86 -7.89
C MET A 75 -2.54 -14.19 -6.43
N THR A 76 -1.70 -15.02 -5.80
CA THR A 76 -1.94 -15.56 -4.45
C THR A 76 -1.72 -14.54 -3.34
N LEU A 77 -0.92 -13.51 -3.60
CA LEU A 77 -0.66 -12.40 -2.70
C LEU A 77 -0.45 -11.12 -3.49
N ALA A 78 -1.02 -10.02 -3.04
CA ALA A 78 -0.55 -8.67 -3.36
C ALA A 78 -0.59 -7.83 -2.09
N VAL A 79 0.51 -7.17 -1.77
CA VAL A 79 0.63 -6.42 -0.52
C VAL A 79 1.34 -5.09 -0.76
N ILE A 80 0.79 -4.03 -0.18
CA ILE A 80 1.45 -2.75 -0.02
C ILE A 80 1.51 -2.43 1.47
N ASN A 81 2.67 -1.97 1.92
CA ASN A 81 2.92 -1.41 3.23
C ASN A 81 3.26 0.08 3.09
N GLY A 82 2.64 0.91 3.91
CA GLY A 82 2.88 2.34 4.03
C GLY A 82 3.06 2.74 5.49
N ASN A 83 3.67 3.88 5.76
CA ASN A 83 3.78 4.44 7.11
C ASN A 83 3.37 5.92 7.14
N ASN A 84 3.16 6.48 8.33
CA ASN A 84 2.75 7.89 8.50
C ASN A 84 3.67 8.93 7.82
N GLN A 85 4.87 8.55 7.37
CA GLN A 85 5.79 9.38 6.57
C GLN A 85 5.58 9.24 5.06
N GLN A 86 4.57 8.50 4.60
CA GLN A 86 4.28 8.18 3.19
C GLN A 86 5.42 7.42 2.50
N GLN A 87 6.12 6.58 3.27
CA GLN A 87 7.11 5.63 2.75
C GLN A 87 6.43 4.32 2.42
N MET A 88 6.45 3.96 1.15
CA MET A 88 5.68 2.86 0.58
C MET A 88 6.59 1.75 0.08
N ARG A 89 6.11 0.51 0.12
CA ARG A 89 6.73 -0.66 -0.52
C ARG A 89 5.67 -1.71 -0.76
N GLY A 90 5.89 -2.59 -1.74
CA GLY A 90 4.97 -3.67 -1.97
C GLY A 90 5.51 -4.74 -2.90
N VAL A 91 4.76 -5.83 -2.99
CA VAL A 91 5.09 -6.99 -3.83
C VAL A 91 3.82 -7.76 -4.14
N ALA A 92 3.80 -8.47 -5.26
CA ALA A 92 2.82 -9.51 -5.54
C ALA A 92 3.49 -10.87 -5.78
N ARG A 93 2.77 -11.94 -5.45
CA ARG A 93 3.13 -13.31 -5.77
C ARG A 93 2.14 -13.85 -6.79
N VAL A 94 2.68 -14.26 -7.93
CA VAL A 94 1.92 -14.82 -9.04
C VAL A 94 2.29 -16.29 -9.17
N GLN A 95 1.27 -17.14 -9.30
CA GLN A 95 1.40 -18.57 -9.52
C GLN A 95 0.52 -18.97 -10.71
N GLY A 96 1.13 -19.57 -11.73
CA GLY A 96 0.42 -19.95 -12.94
C GLY A 96 0.23 -18.78 -13.92
N GLU A 97 -0.74 -18.94 -14.81
CA GLU A 97 -0.99 -18.03 -15.93
C GLU A 97 -2.03 -16.97 -15.56
N VAL A 98 -1.73 -15.70 -15.84
CA VAL A 98 -2.65 -14.58 -15.63
C VAL A 98 -3.27 -14.20 -16.97
N PRO A 99 -4.61 -14.29 -17.13
CA PRO A 99 -5.28 -13.81 -18.33
C PRO A 99 -5.06 -12.32 -18.58
N GLU A 100 -4.90 -11.90 -19.85
CA GLU A 100 -4.59 -10.50 -20.20
C GLU A 100 -5.61 -9.48 -19.68
N ASN A 101 -6.88 -9.86 -19.59
CA ASN A 101 -7.98 -9.00 -19.11
C ASN A 101 -8.54 -9.50 -17.77
N ALA A 102 -7.70 -10.10 -16.92
CA ALA A 102 -8.13 -10.58 -15.62
C ALA A 102 -8.62 -9.42 -14.74
N ASP A 103 -9.84 -9.54 -14.21
CA ASP A 103 -10.39 -8.64 -13.21
C ASP A 103 -9.93 -9.02 -11.79
N LEU A 104 -10.33 -8.24 -10.79
CA LEU A 104 -9.98 -8.46 -9.39
C LEU A 104 -10.30 -9.90 -8.93
N LYS A 105 -11.51 -10.38 -9.25
CA LYS A 105 -12.01 -11.70 -8.84
C LYS A 105 -11.27 -12.83 -9.56
N THR A 106 -10.90 -12.64 -10.82
CA THR A 106 -10.11 -13.60 -11.58
C THR A 106 -8.67 -13.66 -11.07
N LEU A 107 -8.08 -12.51 -10.72
CA LEU A 107 -6.70 -12.44 -10.21
C LEU A 107 -6.56 -13.08 -8.82
N VAL A 108 -7.43 -12.69 -7.89
CA VAL A 108 -7.32 -13.12 -6.49
C VAL A 108 -8.03 -14.45 -6.26
N GLY A 109 -9.04 -14.79 -7.06
CA GLY A 109 -9.90 -15.95 -6.82
C GLY A 109 -10.80 -15.74 -5.60
N ASN A 110 -11.04 -16.80 -4.85
CA ASN A 110 -11.66 -16.72 -3.54
C ASN A 110 -10.63 -16.21 -2.54
N GLY A 111 -10.90 -15.05 -1.96
CA GLY A 111 -9.92 -14.40 -1.10
C GLY A 111 -10.49 -13.30 -0.24
N TYR A 112 -9.58 -12.64 0.46
CA TYR A 112 -9.87 -11.59 1.41
C TYR A 112 -8.96 -10.40 1.20
N LEU A 113 -9.51 -9.23 1.48
CA LEU A 113 -8.76 -8.01 1.74
C LEU A 113 -8.45 -7.96 3.24
N VAL A 114 -7.18 -7.83 3.59
CA VAL A 114 -6.74 -7.71 4.99
C VAL A 114 -6.04 -6.37 5.17
N ILE A 115 -6.52 -5.59 6.13
CA ILE A 115 -5.92 -4.31 6.51
C ILE A 115 -5.34 -4.50 7.89
N THR A 116 -4.04 -4.28 8.01
CA THR A 116 -3.32 -4.32 9.28
C THR A 116 -2.83 -2.92 9.61
N ILE A 117 -3.09 -2.46 10.83
CA ILE A 117 -2.55 -1.21 11.35
C ILE A 117 -1.67 -1.55 12.56
N SER A 118 -0.40 -1.19 12.49
CA SER A 118 0.59 -1.42 13.54
C SER A 118 1.09 -0.06 14.04
N PRO A 119 0.55 0.48 15.13
CA PRO A 119 1.06 1.71 15.72
C PRO A 119 2.46 1.48 16.31
N GLU A 120 3.28 2.52 16.37
CA GLU A 120 4.56 2.47 17.10
C GLU A 120 4.34 2.24 18.60
N GLU A 121 3.26 2.80 19.14
CA GLU A 121 2.82 2.62 20.51
C GLU A 121 1.38 2.10 20.54
N GLY A 122 1.18 0.93 21.14
CA GLY A 122 -0.13 0.31 21.31
C GLY A 122 -0.22 -1.09 20.69
N GLU A 123 -1.44 -1.56 20.52
CA GLU A 123 -1.70 -2.90 19.99
C GLU A 123 -1.96 -2.86 18.48
N ARG A 124 -1.43 -3.88 17.80
CA ARG A 124 -1.68 -4.11 16.38
C ARG A 124 -3.16 -4.45 16.18
N TYR A 125 -3.79 -3.78 15.23
CA TYR A 125 -5.16 -4.03 14.80
C TYR A 125 -5.19 -4.65 13.40
N GLN A 126 -6.15 -5.55 13.17
CA GLN A 126 -6.34 -6.19 11.86
C GLN A 126 -7.83 -6.32 11.54
N GLY A 127 -8.21 -5.79 10.37
CA GLY A 127 -9.52 -5.96 9.76
C GLY A 127 -9.44 -6.89 8.56
N VAL A 128 -10.44 -7.76 8.39
CA VAL A 128 -10.55 -8.70 7.27
C VAL A 128 -11.91 -8.54 6.61
N VAL A 129 -11.93 -8.40 5.29
CA VAL A 129 -13.16 -8.26 4.49
C VAL A 129 -13.11 -9.21 3.31
N GLY A 130 -14.24 -9.83 3.01
CA GLY A 130 -14.38 -10.64 1.80
C GLY A 130 -14.34 -9.78 0.54
N LEU A 131 -13.84 -10.34 -0.56
CA LEU A 131 -13.82 -9.66 -1.87
C LEU A 131 -15.19 -9.74 -2.56
N GLU A 132 -16.21 -9.14 -1.94
CA GLU A 132 -17.59 -9.14 -2.46
C GLU A 132 -17.75 -8.14 -3.62
N GLY A 133 -17.09 -6.98 -3.53
CA GLY A 133 -17.08 -5.94 -4.55
C GLY A 133 -16.34 -6.33 -5.83
N ASP A 134 -16.68 -5.68 -6.93
CA ASP A 134 -16.05 -5.91 -8.24
C ASP A 134 -14.72 -5.16 -8.42
N THR A 135 -14.45 -4.17 -7.57
CA THR A 135 -13.22 -3.35 -7.58
C THR A 135 -12.60 -3.26 -6.20
N LEU A 136 -11.29 -2.95 -6.13
CA LEU A 136 -10.59 -2.76 -4.87
C LEU A 136 -11.22 -1.62 -4.05
N ALA A 137 -11.55 -0.51 -4.72
CA ALA A 137 -12.21 0.64 -4.09
C ALA A 137 -13.53 0.23 -3.44
N ALA A 138 -14.39 -0.53 -4.13
CA ALA A 138 -15.66 -1.00 -3.57
C ALA A 138 -15.45 -1.89 -2.32
N CYS A 139 -14.49 -2.82 -2.36
CA CYS A 139 -14.16 -3.66 -1.19
C CYS A 139 -13.65 -2.83 0.01
N LEU A 140 -12.89 -1.77 -0.24
CA LEU A 140 -12.40 -0.86 0.79
C LEU A 140 -13.52 0.04 1.34
N GLU A 141 -14.42 0.54 0.49
CA GLU A 141 -15.59 1.30 0.91
C GLU A 141 -16.50 0.45 1.81
N ASP A 142 -16.73 -0.83 1.46
CA ASP A 142 -17.45 -1.79 2.29
C ASP A 142 -16.76 -2.02 3.64
N TYR A 143 -15.41 -2.08 3.66
CA TYR A 143 -14.64 -2.17 4.90
C TYR A 143 -14.91 -0.99 5.83
N PHE A 144 -14.84 0.25 5.32
CA PHE A 144 -15.07 1.46 6.13
C PHE A 144 -16.52 1.55 6.62
N MET A 145 -17.47 1.20 5.75
CA MET A 145 -18.89 1.18 6.11
C MET A 145 -19.15 0.26 7.30
N ARG A 146 -18.52 -0.92 7.33
CA ARG A 146 -18.69 -1.91 8.41
C ARG A 146 -17.86 -1.59 9.66
N SER A 147 -16.64 -1.08 9.50
CA SER A 147 -15.67 -0.95 10.59
C SER A 147 -15.72 0.40 11.31
N GLU A 148 -15.82 1.50 10.55
CA GLU A 148 -15.77 2.85 11.11
C GLU A 148 -17.13 3.57 11.08
N GLN A 149 -18.08 3.07 10.29
CA GLN A 149 -19.40 3.69 10.07
C GLN A 149 -19.30 5.14 9.57
N LEU A 150 -18.19 5.49 8.91
CA LEU A 150 -17.99 6.78 8.27
C LEU A 150 -18.18 6.63 6.76
N PRO A 151 -19.13 7.35 6.13
CA PRO A 151 -19.23 7.41 4.69
C PRO A 151 -17.89 7.79 4.08
N THR A 152 -17.37 6.88 3.24
CA THR A 152 -16.05 6.96 2.63
C THR A 152 -16.19 6.60 1.16
N ARG A 153 -15.55 7.37 0.28
CA ARG A 153 -15.48 7.10 -1.16
C ARG A 153 -14.03 7.11 -1.62
N LEU A 154 -13.68 6.15 -2.47
CA LEU A 154 -12.34 5.98 -3.03
C LEU A 154 -12.42 6.02 -4.56
N PHE A 155 -11.64 6.91 -5.15
CA PHE A 155 -11.56 7.08 -6.60
C PHE A 155 -10.13 6.76 -7.02
N ILE A 156 -9.91 5.58 -7.57
CA ILE A 156 -8.58 5.10 -7.94
C ILE A 156 -8.48 5.02 -9.46
N ARG A 157 -7.35 5.46 -10.00
CA ARG A 157 -7.03 5.39 -11.43
C ARG A 157 -5.60 4.86 -11.59
N THR A 158 -5.45 3.89 -12.48
CA THR A 158 -4.16 3.34 -12.92
C THR A 158 -4.07 3.44 -14.44
N GLY A 159 -2.85 3.56 -14.96
CA GLY A 159 -2.63 3.67 -16.39
C GLY A 159 -1.16 3.95 -16.71
N GLU A 160 -0.92 4.64 -17.82
CA GLU A 160 0.42 5.00 -18.27
C GLU A 160 0.48 6.47 -18.69
N VAL A 161 1.64 7.09 -18.46
CA VAL A 161 2.01 8.40 -19.01
C VAL A 161 3.37 8.25 -19.68
N ASP A 162 3.47 8.64 -20.96
CA ASP A 162 4.69 8.50 -21.76
C ASP A 162 5.30 7.07 -21.74
N GLY A 163 4.43 6.05 -21.68
CA GLY A 163 4.83 4.63 -21.61
C GLY A 163 5.43 4.22 -20.27
N GLN A 164 5.32 5.05 -19.24
CA GLN A 164 5.66 4.71 -17.85
C GLN A 164 4.39 4.47 -17.04
N PRO A 165 4.40 3.52 -16.09
CA PRO A 165 3.26 3.25 -15.25
C PRO A 165 2.93 4.46 -14.35
N ALA A 166 1.66 4.81 -14.28
CA ALA A 166 1.15 5.91 -13.46
C ALA A 166 -0.08 5.45 -12.67
N ALA A 167 -0.16 5.91 -11.43
CA ALA A 167 -1.31 5.67 -10.58
C ALA A 167 -1.61 6.91 -9.73
N GLY A 168 -2.87 7.09 -9.39
CA GLY A 168 -3.34 8.21 -8.58
C GLY A 168 -4.76 7.99 -8.12
N GLY A 169 -5.18 8.78 -7.16
CA GLY A 169 -6.55 8.68 -6.67
C GLY A 169 -6.90 9.73 -5.65
N MET A 170 -8.16 9.69 -5.26
CA MET A 170 -8.76 10.60 -4.31
C MET A 170 -9.57 9.81 -3.27
N LEU A 171 -9.60 10.33 -2.05
CA LEU A 171 -10.46 9.85 -0.98
C LEU A 171 -11.36 11.00 -0.55
N LEU A 172 -12.63 10.71 -0.31
CA LEU A 172 -13.54 11.60 0.42
C LEU A 172 -14.09 10.85 1.63
N GLN A 173 -14.12 11.51 2.79
CA GLN A 173 -14.67 10.92 3.99
C GLN A 173 -15.31 11.97 4.91
N VAL A 174 -16.45 11.63 5.47
CA VAL A 174 -17.14 12.47 6.46
C VAL A 174 -16.36 12.50 7.78
N LEU A 175 -16.22 13.69 8.37
CA LEU A 175 -15.60 13.86 9.67
C LEU A 175 -16.55 13.50 10.82
N PRO A 176 -16.04 12.91 11.91
CA PRO A 176 -16.85 12.68 13.11
C PRO A 176 -17.34 13.99 13.72
N ALA A 177 -18.58 14.00 14.24
CA ALA A 177 -19.18 15.07 15.07
C ALA A 177 -19.83 16.27 14.36
N GLN A 178 -20.11 16.19 13.05
CA GLN A 178 -21.03 17.11 12.39
C GLN A 178 -22.08 16.31 11.60
N ASP A 179 -23.35 16.74 11.68
CA ASP A 179 -24.41 16.24 10.79
C ASP A 179 -24.13 16.76 9.38
N ALA A 180 -23.12 16.19 8.71
CA ALA A 180 -22.99 16.33 7.27
C ALA A 180 -24.30 15.82 6.66
N GLN A 181 -25.01 16.66 5.92
CA GLN A 181 -26.22 16.20 5.26
C GLN A 181 -25.79 15.12 4.27
N THR A 182 -26.47 13.97 4.26
CA THR A 182 -26.17 12.86 3.34
C THR A 182 -26.06 13.35 1.88
N ASN A 183 -26.90 14.31 1.51
CA ASN A 183 -26.90 14.93 0.18
C ASN A 183 -25.60 15.67 -0.16
N ASP A 184 -24.93 16.31 0.81
CA ASP A 184 -23.70 17.08 0.56
C ASP A 184 -22.53 16.13 0.24
N PHE A 185 -22.43 15.03 0.98
CA PHE A 185 -21.44 14.00 0.69
C PHE A 185 -21.68 13.31 -0.65
N GLU A 186 -22.93 12.99 -0.98
CA GLU A 186 -23.30 12.42 -2.27
C GLU A 186 -23.00 13.37 -3.44
N HIS A 187 -23.23 14.68 -3.27
CA HIS A 187 -22.88 15.71 -4.24
C HIS A 187 -21.37 15.73 -4.51
N LEU A 188 -20.54 15.84 -3.46
CA LEU A 188 -19.08 15.81 -3.60
C LEU A 188 -18.60 14.51 -4.23
N ALA A 189 -19.14 13.37 -3.81
CA ALA A 189 -18.79 12.08 -4.38
C ALA A 189 -19.13 12.00 -5.87
N THR A 190 -20.29 12.53 -6.28
CA THR A 190 -20.73 12.58 -7.68
C THR A 190 -19.81 13.47 -8.52
N LEU A 191 -19.41 14.63 -8.01
CA LEU A 191 -18.42 15.48 -8.69
C LEU A 191 -17.08 14.75 -8.84
N THR A 192 -16.58 14.14 -7.76
CA THR A 192 -15.28 13.47 -7.74
C THR A 192 -15.24 12.26 -8.68
N GLU A 193 -16.35 11.54 -8.84
CA GLU A 193 -16.43 10.40 -9.77
C GLU A 193 -16.11 10.80 -11.22
N THR A 194 -16.31 12.07 -11.58
CA THR A 194 -15.97 12.58 -12.92
C THR A 194 -14.47 12.69 -13.18
N VAL A 195 -13.64 12.55 -12.15
CA VAL A 195 -12.18 12.63 -12.28
C VAL A 195 -11.63 11.53 -13.19
N LYS A 196 -10.83 11.96 -14.16
CA LYS A 196 -10.19 11.09 -15.14
C LYS A 196 -8.74 10.81 -14.77
N ALA A 197 -8.27 9.65 -15.23
CA ALA A 197 -6.87 9.27 -15.13
C ALA A 197 -5.94 10.33 -15.74
N GLU A 198 -6.27 10.85 -16.94
CA GLU A 198 -5.49 11.88 -17.63
C GLU A 198 -5.35 13.18 -16.80
N GLU A 199 -6.35 13.53 -16.00
CA GLU A 199 -6.33 14.72 -15.16
C GLU A 199 -5.43 14.49 -13.95
N LEU A 200 -5.60 13.35 -13.25
CA LEU A 200 -4.78 13.00 -12.09
C LEU A 200 -3.31 12.89 -12.44
N PHE A 201 -2.97 12.38 -13.63
CA PHE A 201 -1.57 12.10 -13.96
C PHE A 201 -0.83 13.31 -14.53
N ASN A 202 -1.52 14.28 -15.13
CA ASN A 202 -0.87 15.36 -15.88
C ASN A 202 -1.05 16.76 -15.26
N LEU A 203 -2.01 16.93 -14.35
CA LEU A 203 -2.30 18.22 -13.73
C LEU A 203 -1.67 18.30 -12.34
N SER A 204 -1.49 19.53 -11.85
CA SER A 204 -1.19 19.72 -10.42
C SER A 204 -2.41 19.35 -9.57
N ALA A 205 -2.20 18.94 -8.32
CA ALA A 205 -3.31 18.66 -7.41
C ALA A 205 -4.25 19.87 -7.28
N THR A 206 -3.71 21.09 -7.18
CA THR A 206 -4.51 22.32 -7.12
C THR A 206 -5.39 22.50 -8.36
N ASP A 207 -4.89 22.19 -9.56
CA ASP A 207 -5.68 22.28 -10.79
C ASP A 207 -6.79 21.22 -10.84
N VAL A 208 -6.52 19.99 -10.38
CA VAL A 208 -7.54 18.94 -10.26
C VAL A 208 -8.64 19.36 -9.29
N LEU A 209 -8.26 19.82 -8.10
CA LEU A 209 -9.20 20.27 -7.07
C LEU A 209 -10.03 21.47 -7.55
N TRP A 210 -9.41 22.44 -8.21
CA TRP A 210 -10.15 23.56 -8.79
C TRP A 210 -11.12 23.11 -9.89
N ARG A 211 -10.70 22.25 -10.81
CA ARG A 211 -11.59 21.74 -11.88
C ARG A 211 -12.81 21.03 -11.32
N LEU A 212 -12.65 20.22 -10.28
CA LEU A 212 -13.73 19.48 -9.63
C LEU A 212 -14.62 20.36 -8.75
N TYR A 213 -14.02 21.28 -8.00
CA TYR A 213 -14.67 21.94 -6.86
C TYR A 213 -14.61 23.47 -6.90
N HIS A 214 -14.48 24.09 -8.06
CA HIS A 214 -14.42 25.57 -8.18
C HIS A 214 -15.66 26.30 -7.63
N GLU A 215 -16.81 25.64 -7.51
CA GLU A 215 -18.01 26.19 -6.89
C GLU A 215 -18.03 26.02 -5.36
N GLU A 216 -17.12 25.21 -4.81
CA GLU A 216 -17.03 24.87 -3.39
C GLU A 216 -15.87 25.58 -2.69
N GLU A 217 -16.00 25.83 -1.40
CA GLU A 217 -14.90 26.34 -0.58
C GLU A 217 -14.02 25.19 -0.08
N VAL A 218 -12.79 25.12 -0.60
CA VAL A 218 -11.83 24.04 -0.30
C VAL A 218 -10.57 24.60 0.35
N THR A 219 -10.29 24.19 1.58
CA THR A 219 -9.03 24.46 2.27
C THR A 219 -8.02 23.38 1.93
N VAL A 220 -6.92 23.71 1.26
CA VAL A 220 -5.84 22.77 0.90
C VAL A 220 -4.66 22.93 1.86
N TYR A 221 -4.13 21.82 2.36
CA TYR A 221 -2.99 21.78 3.28
C TYR A 221 -1.68 21.46 2.54
N ASP A 222 -0.56 21.63 3.25
CA ASP A 222 0.76 21.35 2.72
C ASP A 222 0.87 19.88 2.24
N PRO A 223 1.45 19.65 1.06
CA PRO A 223 1.64 18.31 0.54
C PRO A 223 2.68 17.53 1.33
N GLN A 224 2.50 16.22 1.36
CA GLN A 224 3.47 15.26 1.86
C GLN A 224 4.03 14.46 0.70
N ALA A 225 5.36 14.35 0.60
CA ALA A 225 6.00 13.53 -0.42
C ALA A 225 5.72 12.05 -0.17
N VAL A 226 5.41 11.31 -1.23
CA VAL A 226 5.28 9.85 -1.22
C VAL A 226 6.54 9.28 -1.85
N GLU A 227 7.16 8.28 -1.21
CA GLU A 227 8.39 7.69 -1.71
C GLU A 227 8.38 6.17 -1.57
N PHE A 228 9.05 5.48 -2.50
CA PHE A 228 9.40 4.09 -2.30
C PHE A 228 10.51 4.00 -1.24
N LYS A 229 10.32 3.15 -0.23
CA LYS A 229 11.36 2.88 0.76
C LYS A 229 11.25 1.48 1.33
N CYS A 230 12.20 0.64 0.94
CA CYS A 230 12.39 -0.64 1.59
C CYS A 230 13.14 -0.46 2.92
N THR A 231 12.81 -1.29 3.90
CA THR A 231 13.49 -1.32 5.21
C THR A 231 14.31 -2.60 5.40
N CYS A 232 14.59 -3.36 4.33
CA CYS A 232 15.53 -4.48 4.42
C CYS A 232 16.94 -3.98 4.78
N SER A 233 17.68 -4.77 5.54
CA SER A 233 19.09 -4.53 5.82
C SER A 233 19.78 -5.86 6.08
N ARG A 234 21.11 -5.87 5.99
CA ARG A 234 21.91 -7.03 6.36
C ARG A 234 21.62 -7.47 7.81
N GLU A 235 21.42 -6.53 8.74
CA GLU A 235 21.11 -6.89 10.13
C GLU A 235 19.76 -7.57 10.27
N ARG A 236 18.73 -7.14 9.51
CA ARG A 236 17.42 -7.81 9.52
C ARG A 236 17.48 -9.19 8.90
N CYS A 237 18.20 -9.35 7.80
CA CYS A 237 18.47 -10.65 7.19
C CYS A 237 19.20 -11.58 8.17
N ALA A 238 20.26 -11.09 8.83
CA ALA A 238 20.95 -11.84 9.88
C ALA A 238 20.01 -12.22 11.04
N GLY A 239 19.13 -11.29 11.46
CA GLY A 239 18.11 -11.55 12.48
C GLY A 239 17.13 -12.66 12.08
N ALA A 240 16.72 -12.71 10.81
CA ALA A 240 15.88 -13.79 10.29
C ALA A 240 16.62 -15.14 10.30
N LEU A 241 17.89 -15.17 9.88
CA LEU A 241 18.71 -16.39 9.94
C LEU A 241 18.84 -16.94 11.36
N LYS A 242 18.91 -16.08 12.40
CA LYS A 242 18.92 -16.53 13.81
C LYS A 242 17.68 -17.31 14.23
N THR A 243 16.57 -17.21 13.51
CA THR A 243 15.32 -17.90 13.84
C THR A 243 15.21 -19.28 13.21
N LEU A 244 16.10 -19.60 12.26
CA LEU A 244 16.13 -20.91 11.59
C LEU A 244 16.93 -21.93 12.42
N PRO A 245 16.58 -23.23 12.33
CA PRO A 245 17.38 -24.29 12.92
C PRO A 245 18.80 -24.32 12.36
N ASP A 246 19.79 -24.56 13.23
CA ASP A 246 21.20 -24.62 12.82
C ASP A 246 21.46 -25.67 11.74
N GLU A 247 20.75 -26.80 11.79
CA GLU A 247 20.88 -27.89 10.82
C GLU A 247 20.48 -27.46 9.40
N GLU A 248 19.48 -26.58 9.26
CA GLU A 248 19.02 -26.05 7.96
C GLU A 248 20.05 -25.09 7.37
N ILE A 249 20.62 -24.22 8.22
CA ILE A 249 21.71 -23.32 7.81
C ILE A 249 22.94 -24.11 7.40
N ASP A 250 23.33 -25.11 8.19
CA ASP A 250 24.51 -25.94 7.91
C ASP A 250 24.36 -26.74 6.62
N SER A 251 23.15 -27.22 6.30
CA SER A 251 22.93 -27.95 5.04
C SER A 251 23.12 -27.04 3.83
N ILE A 252 22.55 -25.83 3.85
CA ILE A 252 22.69 -24.87 2.75
C ILE A 252 24.17 -24.47 2.61
N MET A 253 24.85 -24.18 3.72
CA MET A 253 26.28 -23.82 3.70
C MET A 253 27.18 -24.96 3.18
N ALA A 254 26.82 -26.22 3.41
CA ALA A 254 27.56 -27.36 2.90
C ALA A 254 27.36 -27.59 1.40
N GLU A 255 26.17 -27.28 0.87
CA GLU A 255 25.81 -27.44 -0.54
C GLU A 255 26.31 -26.25 -1.39
N ASP A 256 26.00 -25.02 -0.97
CA ASP A 256 26.19 -23.81 -1.78
C ASP A 256 27.41 -22.96 -1.33
N GLY A 257 27.93 -23.19 -0.13
CA GLY A 257 29.08 -22.45 0.42
C GLY A 257 28.76 -21.04 0.95
N GLU A 258 27.59 -20.51 0.62
CA GLU A 258 27.05 -19.22 1.07
C GLU A 258 25.52 -19.25 1.10
N ILE A 259 24.93 -18.31 1.83
CA ILE A 259 23.48 -18.07 1.84
C ILE A 259 23.22 -16.70 1.22
N ASP A 260 22.53 -16.65 0.09
CA ASP A 260 22.08 -15.42 -0.54
C ASP A 260 20.62 -15.12 -0.19
N MET A 261 20.40 -14.11 0.65
CA MET A 261 19.07 -13.65 1.01
C MET A 261 18.59 -12.56 0.05
N HIS A 262 17.55 -12.88 -0.72
CA HIS A 262 16.87 -11.95 -1.61
C HIS A 262 15.72 -11.21 -0.90
N CYS A 263 15.63 -9.89 -1.10
CA CYS A 263 14.49 -9.10 -0.62
C CYS A 263 13.41 -8.95 -1.71
N ASP A 264 12.29 -9.66 -1.53
CA ASP A 264 11.10 -9.61 -2.39
C ASP A 264 10.56 -8.17 -2.68
N TYR A 265 10.85 -7.17 -1.85
CA TYR A 265 10.33 -5.81 -2.04
C TYR A 265 11.19 -4.92 -2.94
N CYS A 266 12.51 -5.09 -2.91
CA CYS A 266 13.44 -4.17 -3.58
C CYS A 266 14.49 -4.87 -4.45
N GLY A 267 14.50 -6.20 -4.46
CA GLY A 267 15.45 -7.00 -5.20
C GLY A 267 16.88 -7.01 -4.64
N SER A 268 17.13 -6.40 -3.47
CA SER A 268 18.46 -6.42 -2.85
C SER A 268 18.87 -7.83 -2.42
N HIS A 269 20.15 -8.14 -2.62
CA HIS A 269 20.78 -9.39 -2.23
C HIS A 269 21.72 -9.19 -1.04
N TYR A 270 21.64 -10.10 -0.06
CA TYR A 270 22.48 -10.10 1.12
C TYR A 270 23.15 -11.46 1.26
N VAL A 271 24.41 -11.55 0.86
CA VAL A 271 25.19 -12.79 0.86
C VAL A 271 25.90 -12.99 2.20
N PHE A 272 25.75 -14.16 2.80
CA PHE A 272 26.36 -14.55 4.07
C PHE A 272 27.27 -15.76 3.85
N ASN A 273 28.56 -15.62 4.18
CA ASN A 273 29.52 -16.71 4.12
C ASN A 273 29.68 -17.40 5.48
N SER A 274 30.55 -18.41 5.55
CA SER A 274 30.78 -19.19 6.78
C SER A 274 31.25 -18.36 7.97
N MET A 275 32.02 -17.29 7.75
CA MET A 275 32.44 -16.39 8.82
C MET A 275 31.26 -15.57 9.34
N ASP A 276 30.42 -15.05 8.44
CA ASP A 276 29.21 -14.31 8.83
C ASP A 276 28.26 -15.19 9.65
N ILE A 277 28.03 -16.44 9.23
CA ILE A 277 27.18 -17.38 9.96
C ILE A 277 27.75 -17.69 11.36
N ALA A 278 29.07 -17.88 11.47
CA ALA A 278 29.72 -18.07 12.76
C ALA A 278 29.56 -16.84 13.69
N GLU A 279 29.66 -15.62 13.16
CA GLU A 279 29.41 -14.40 13.92
C GLU A 279 27.95 -14.26 14.35
N ILE A 280 26.99 -14.60 13.48
CA ILE A 280 25.56 -14.56 13.78
C ILE A 280 25.22 -15.49 14.95
N ARG A 281 25.76 -16.72 14.94
CA ARG A 281 25.60 -17.71 16.03
C ARG A 281 26.25 -17.25 17.33
N ASN A 282 27.46 -16.71 17.28
CA ASN A 282 28.16 -16.22 18.47
C ASN A 282 27.44 -15.03 19.11
N ASN A 283 26.87 -14.12 18.30
CA ASN A 283 26.07 -12.99 18.74
C ASN A 283 24.61 -13.37 19.09
N ALA A 284 24.25 -14.65 19.09
CA ALA A 284 22.94 -15.15 19.54
C ALA A 284 22.95 -15.69 20.98
N SER A 285 24.12 -15.78 21.64
CA SER A 285 24.25 -16.10 23.07
C SER A 285 24.51 -14.83 23.90
N PRO A 286 23.89 -14.64 25.10
CA PRO A 286 23.43 -15.67 26.02
C PRO A 286 21.90 -15.82 26.08
N ALA A 287 21.43 -17.07 25.93
CA ALA A 287 20.15 -17.48 26.46
C ALA A 287 20.18 -17.30 27.99
N ASP A 288 19.28 -16.47 28.51
CA ASP A 288 18.96 -16.42 29.94
C ASP A 288 18.24 -17.73 30.31
N PRO A 289 18.79 -18.56 31.22
CA PRO A 289 18.13 -19.79 31.62
C PRO A 289 17.13 -19.49 32.75
N GLN A 290 15.84 -19.40 32.40
CA GLN A 290 14.69 -19.65 33.31
C GLN A 290 13.39 -19.48 32.49
N VAL A 291 12.84 -20.54 31.88
CA VAL A 291 11.90 -21.50 32.49
C VAL A 291 11.46 -21.15 33.91
N HIS A 292 10.30 -20.49 34.04
CA HIS A 292 9.14 -20.98 34.81
C HIS A 292 7.87 -20.21 34.41
#